data_AF-A0AAN4W3U7-F1
#
_entry.id   AF-A0AAN4W3U7-F1
#
_cell.length_a   1.000
_cell.length_b   1.000
_cell.length_c   1.000
_cell.angle_alpha   90.00
_cell.angle_beta   90.00
_cell.angle_gamma   90.00
#
_symmetry.space_group_name_H-M   'P 1'
#
loop_
_entity.id
_entity.type
_entity.pdbx_description
1 polymer ?
#
loop_
_entity_poly.entity_id
_entity_poly.type
_entity_poly.pdbx_seq_one_letter_code
_entity_poly.pdbx_strand_id
1 'polypeptide(L)'
;MAQNGELDLPTDERGRQYVPLFPRDFFGGEKVNGRALQQIKEQLGDLTGISVFLRIQTEEMEEERRIPIASAVRGYRDRKTKKTVEGKEMQVSLSPEIVEMFIKQWDKGNFTQYLYEKVRDFRVGSAFKLYEVLLQHLTKNRLQHGQVKFSVEMLGKCWPEALIEIRKMVI
;
A
#
# COMPACT_ATOMS: atom_id res chain seq x y z
N MET A 1 -12.70 -3.91 28.48
CA MET A 1 -11.43 -4.53 28.09
C MET A 1 -11.69 -5.28 26.80
N ALA A 2 -11.19 -4.80 25.66
CA ALA A 2 -11.36 -5.50 24.39
C ALA A 2 -10.42 -6.70 24.37
N GLN A 3 -10.96 -7.90 24.15
CA GLN A 3 -10.16 -9.09 23.88
C GLN A 3 -9.39 -8.82 22.58
N ASN A 4 -8.05 -8.86 22.66
CA ASN A 4 -7.20 -8.92 21.49
C ASN A 4 -7.52 -10.23 20.77
N GLY A 5 -8.46 -10.19 19.82
CA GLY A 5 -8.74 -11.33 18.96
C GLY A 5 -7.52 -11.57 18.11
N GLU A 6 -6.70 -12.54 18.49
CA GLU A 6 -5.71 -13.10 17.57
C GLU A 6 -6.47 -13.58 16.34
N LEU A 7 -6.30 -12.88 15.21
CA LEU A 7 -6.76 -13.37 13.93
C LEU A 7 -5.97 -14.65 13.66
N ASP A 8 -6.64 -15.79 13.74
CA ASP A 8 -6.08 -17.08 13.35
C ASP A 8 -5.91 -17.10 11.82
N LEU A 9 -4.75 -16.62 11.37
CA LEU A 9 -4.40 -16.54 9.96
C LEU A 9 -3.77 -17.86 9.49
N PRO A 10 -4.15 -18.38 8.31
CA PRO A 10 -3.50 -19.54 7.72
C PRO A 10 -1.98 -19.35 7.67
N THR A 11 -1.25 -20.28 8.29
CA THR A 11 0.21 -20.25 8.37
C THR A 11 0.79 -21.36 7.52
N ASP A 12 1.81 -21.07 6.71
CA ASP A 12 2.49 -22.11 5.92
C ASP A 12 3.63 -22.80 6.67
N GLU A 13 4.25 -23.79 6.02
CA GLU A 13 5.38 -24.57 6.55
C GLU A 13 6.62 -23.71 6.91
N ARG A 14 6.67 -22.47 6.41
CA ARG A 14 7.75 -21.51 6.71
C ARG A 14 7.33 -20.49 7.78
N GLY A 15 6.19 -20.69 8.44
CA GLY A 15 5.67 -19.78 9.46
C GLY A 15 5.07 -18.49 8.90
N ARG A 16 4.78 -18.41 7.59
CA ARG A 16 4.22 -17.19 6.97
C ARG A 16 2.71 -17.16 7.13
N GLN A 17 2.21 -16.06 7.68
CA GLN A 17 0.77 -15.82 7.85
C GLN A 17 0.18 -15.17 6.60
N TYR A 18 -0.93 -15.73 6.10
CA TYR A 18 -1.60 -15.27 4.90
C TYR A 18 -2.90 -14.54 5.22
N VAL A 19 -3.05 -13.34 4.66
CA VAL A 19 -4.30 -12.57 4.68
C VAL A 19 -5.07 -12.89 3.39
N PRO A 20 -6.32 -13.36 3.47
CA PRO A 20 -7.16 -13.57 2.30
C PRO A 20 -7.57 -12.23 1.68
N LEU A 21 -7.54 -12.16 0.35
CA LEU A 21 -7.98 -11.00 -0.42
C LEU A 21 -9.23 -11.37 -1.23
N PHE A 22 -10.35 -10.73 -0.93
CA PHE A 22 -11.59 -10.99 -1.67
C PHE A 22 -11.78 -9.93 -2.76
N PRO A 23 -11.88 -10.33 -4.05
CA PRO A 23 -12.01 -9.37 -5.14
C PRO A 23 -13.14 -8.36 -4.95
N ARG A 24 -14.28 -8.83 -4.41
CA ARG A 24 -15.48 -8.00 -4.17
C ARG A 24 -15.20 -6.82 -3.24
N ASP A 25 -14.27 -6.96 -2.29
CA ASP A 25 -14.00 -5.92 -1.29
C ASP A 25 -13.34 -4.71 -1.95
N PHE A 26 -12.57 -4.92 -3.04
CA PHE A 26 -12.00 -3.83 -3.83
C PHE A 26 -13.03 -3.05 -4.65
N PHE A 27 -14.25 -3.57 -4.81
CA PHE A 27 -15.34 -2.95 -5.57
C PHE A 27 -16.57 -2.67 -4.70
N GLY A 28 -16.39 -2.52 -3.37
CA GLY A 28 -17.49 -2.19 -2.47
C GLY A 28 -18.59 -3.26 -2.41
N GLY A 29 -18.24 -4.53 -2.60
CA GLY A 29 -19.17 -5.66 -2.57
C GLY A 29 -19.78 -6.02 -3.93
N GLU A 30 -19.47 -5.27 -4.99
CA GLU A 30 -19.99 -5.55 -6.33
C GLU A 30 -19.36 -6.79 -6.98
N LYS A 31 -20.09 -7.38 -7.93
CA LYS A 31 -19.61 -8.52 -8.71
C LYS A 31 -18.47 -8.09 -9.63
N VAL A 32 -17.27 -8.64 -9.39
CA VAL A 32 -16.09 -8.34 -10.19
C VAL A 32 -16.17 -9.04 -11.55
N ASN A 33 -16.03 -8.29 -12.64
CA ASN A 33 -15.99 -8.85 -13.98
C ASN A 33 -14.68 -9.63 -14.23
N GLY A 34 -14.70 -10.55 -15.20
CA GLY A 34 -13.57 -11.45 -15.45
C GLY A 34 -12.25 -10.73 -15.82
N ARG A 35 -12.32 -9.60 -16.52
CA ARG A 35 -11.14 -8.82 -16.90
C ARG A 35 -10.52 -8.13 -15.68
N ALA A 36 -11.34 -7.50 -14.85
CA ALA A 36 -10.90 -6.86 -13.60
C ALA A 36 -10.29 -7.88 -12.64
N LEU A 37 -10.90 -9.07 -12.52
CA LEU A 37 -10.35 -10.16 -11.71
C LEU A 37 -8.98 -10.62 -12.22
N GLN A 38 -8.81 -10.75 -13.53
CA GLN A 38 -7.50 -11.10 -14.12
C GLN A 38 -6.45 -10.02 -13.82
N GLN A 39 -6.81 -8.73 -13.93
CA GLN A 39 -5.90 -7.63 -13.63
C GLN A 39 -5.46 -7.62 -12.17
N ILE A 40 -6.39 -7.83 -11.23
CA ILE A 40 -6.07 -7.92 -9.80
C ILE A 40 -5.14 -9.09 -9.52
N LYS A 41 -5.40 -10.25 -10.11
CA LYS A 41 -4.53 -11.42 -9.97
C LYS A 41 -3.14 -11.19 -10.55
N GLU A 42 -3.01 -10.41 -11.61
CA GLU A 42 -1.69 -10.02 -12.15
C GLU A 42 -0.97 -9.03 -11.23
N GLN A 43 -1.67 -8.00 -10.74
CA GLN A 43 -1.11 -7.02 -9.79
C GLN A 43 -0.69 -7.67 -8.47
N LEU A 44 -1.44 -8.67 -8.00
CA LEU A 44 -1.07 -9.47 -6.83
C LEU A 44 0.25 -10.20 -7.06
N GLY A 45 0.47 -10.76 -8.25
CA GLY A 45 1.72 -11.42 -8.61
C GLY A 45 2.92 -10.46 -8.64
N ASP A 46 2.69 -9.21 -9.03
CA ASP A 46 3.74 -8.19 -9.05
C ASP A 46 4.16 -7.75 -7.64
N LEU A 47 3.30 -7.92 -6.62
CA LEU A 47 3.48 -7.36 -5.28
C LEU A 47 4.77 -7.86 -4.59
N THR A 48 5.21 -9.08 -4.86
CA THR A 48 6.48 -9.62 -4.34
C THR A 48 7.72 -8.95 -4.95
N GLY A 49 7.57 -8.29 -6.10
CA GLY A 49 8.63 -7.48 -6.72
C GLY A 49 8.65 -6.02 -6.24
N ILE A 50 7.61 -5.59 -5.52
CA ILE A 50 7.49 -4.22 -5.02
C ILE A 50 8.16 -4.14 -3.65
N SER A 51 8.96 -3.10 -3.46
CA SER A 51 9.62 -2.82 -2.20
C SER A 51 9.39 -1.38 -1.79
N VAL A 52 9.37 -1.15 -0.47
CA VAL A 52 9.50 0.19 0.10
C VAL A 52 10.96 0.47 0.40
N PHE A 53 11.32 1.75 0.28
CA PHE A 53 12.64 2.24 0.68
C PHE A 53 12.50 2.92 2.04
N LEU A 54 13.19 2.39 3.03
CA LEU A 54 13.33 3.01 4.34
C LEU A 54 14.68 3.70 4.41
N ARG A 55 14.63 5.03 4.48
CA ARG A 55 15.79 5.84 4.82
C ARG A 55 15.81 6.03 6.34
N ILE A 56 16.75 5.38 6.99
CA ILE A 56 17.02 5.55 8.42
C ILE A 56 18.10 6.61 8.52
N GLN A 57 17.72 7.76 9.07
CA GLN A 57 18.65 8.86 9.31
C GLN A 57 18.86 9.01 10.82
N THR A 58 20.10 8.84 11.25
CA THR A 58 20.58 9.13 12.61
C THR A 58 21.66 10.22 12.53
N GLU A 59 22.11 10.75 13.66
CA GLU A 59 23.20 11.74 13.69
C GLU A 59 24.51 11.16 13.12
N GLU A 60 24.69 9.84 13.17
CA GLU A 60 25.94 9.16 12.82
C GLU A 60 25.87 8.38 11.49
N MET A 61 24.67 8.06 11.00
CA MET A 61 24.50 7.21 9.82
C MET A 61 23.24 7.55 9.03
N GLU A 62 23.38 7.51 7.72
CA GLU A 62 22.29 7.43 6.77
C GLU A 62 22.32 6.06 6.08
N GLU A 63 21.32 5.24 6.34
CA GLU A 63 21.17 3.93 5.73
C GLU A 63 19.86 3.88 4.94
N GLU A 64 19.94 3.44 3.68
CA GLU A 64 18.76 3.13 2.86
C GLU A 64 18.58 1.62 2.77
N ARG A 65 17.45 1.13 3.27
CA ARG A 65 17.07 -0.28 3.21
C ARG A 65 15.89 -0.46 2.28
N ARG A 66 16.02 -1.40 1.34
CA ARG A 66 14.92 -1.84 0.47
C ARG A 66 14.24 -3.04 1.09
N ILE A 67 12.96 -2.91 1.45
CA ILE A 67 12.17 -3.96 2.10
C ILE A 67 11.02 -4.36 1.19
N PRO A 68 10.89 -5.64 0.80
CA PRO A 68 9.74 -6.10 0.00
C PRO A 68 8.43 -5.87 0.75
N ILE A 69 7.36 -5.49 0.05
CA ILE A 69 6.04 -5.30 0.70
C ILE A 69 5.45 -6.65 1.11
N ALA A 70 5.51 -7.64 0.21
CA ALA A 70 5.02 -8.99 0.43
C ALA A 70 6.17 -10.00 0.45
N SER A 71 6.13 -10.92 1.42
CA SER A 71 7.03 -12.07 1.53
C SER A 71 6.57 -13.26 0.68
N ALA A 72 5.26 -13.33 0.38
CA ALA A 72 4.68 -14.32 -0.52
C ALA A 72 3.27 -13.91 -0.99
N VAL A 73 2.83 -14.47 -2.11
CA VAL A 73 1.45 -14.34 -2.61
C VAL A 73 0.96 -15.70 -3.15
N ARG A 74 -0.36 -15.93 -3.08
CA ARG A 74 -1.06 -17.09 -3.65
C ARG A 74 -2.29 -16.63 -4.42
N GLY A 75 -2.78 -17.48 -5.32
CA GLY A 75 -3.98 -17.28 -6.14
C GLY A 75 -3.80 -16.24 -7.24
N TYR A 76 -2.56 -15.92 -7.58
CA TYR A 76 -2.20 -14.86 -8.52
C TYR A 76 -2.07 -15.40 -9.95
N ARG A 77 -2.00 -14.49 -10.91
CA ARG A 77 -1.76 -14.81 -12.33
C ARG A 77 -0.43 -14.21 -12.72
N ASP A 78 0.50 -15.04 -13.17
CA ASP A 78 1.79 -14.54 -13.62
C ASP A 78 1.62 -13.70 -14.90
N ARG A 79 2.16 -12.47 -14.90
CA ARG A 79 1.95 -11.53 -16.02
C ARG A 79 2.63 -11.98 -17.31
N LYS A 80 3.75 -12.71 -17.24
CA LYS A 80 4.54 -13.12 -18.41
C LYS A 80 3.93 -14.37 -19.06
N THR A 81 3.60 -15.36 -18.24
CA THR A 81 3.12 -16.67 -18.67
C THR A 81 1.60 -16.75 -18.75
N LYS A 82 0.89 -15.78 -18.15
CA LYS A 82 -0.58 -15.71 -18.07
C LYS A 82 -1.24 -16.91 -17.39
N LYS A 83 -0.46 -17.75 -16.69
CA LYS A 83 -0.94 -18.90 -15.92
C LYS A 83 -1.29 -18.49 -14.49
N THR A 84 -2.28 -19.15 -13.91
CA THR A 84 -2.57 -19.02 -12.47
C THR A 84 -1.54 -19.82 -11.70
N VAL A 85 -0.94 -19.21 -10.68
CA VAL A 85 0.09 -19.81 -9.84
C VAL A 85 -0.49 -20.00 -8.44
N GLU A 86 -0.41 -21.25 -7.95
CA GLU A 86 -0.73 -21.74 -6.60
C GLU A 86 -2.01 -21.22 -5.93
N GLY A 87 -2.97 -22.09 -5.59
CA GLY A 87 -4.12 -21.74 -4.75
C GLY A 87 -5.33 -21.19 -5.53
N LYS A 88 -6.54 -21.54 -5.06
CA LYS A 88 -7.80 -21.06 -5.66
C LYS A 88 -8.13 -19.63 -5.25
N GLU A 89 -7.73 -19.25 -4.05
CA GLU A 89 -8.03 -17.98 -3.40
C GLU A 89 -6.81 -17.06 -3.43
N MET A 90 -7.06 -15.76 -3.58
CA MET A 90 -6.02 -14.74 -3.54
C MET A 90 -5.60 -14.52 -2.08
N GLN A 91 -4.31 -14.63 -1.81
CA GLN A 91 -3.78 -14.44 -0.47
C GLN A 91 -2.43 -13.72 -0.53
N VAL A 92 -2.14 -12.90 0.47
CA VAL A 92 -0.86 -12.19 0.62
C VAL A 92 -0.28 -12.44 2.00
N SER A 93 1.02 -12.71 2.05
CA SER A 93 1.81 -12.65 3.27
C SER A 93 2.66 -11.39 3.20
N LEU A 94 2.46 -10.47 4.14
CA LEU A 94 3.29 -9.26 4.25
C LEU A 94 4.70 -9.63 4.74
N SER A 95 5.68 -8.77 4.45
CA SER A 95 7.02 -8.97 5.03
C SER A 95 7.00 -8.67 6.53
N PRO A 96 7.64 -9.49 7.37
CA PRO A 96 7.67 -9.28 8.83
C PRO A 96 8.11 -7.87 9.22
N GLU A 97 9.08 -7.30 8.52
CA GLU A 97 9.62 -5.97 8.77
C GLU A 97 8.58 -4.86 8.52
N ILE A 98 7.70 -5.05 7.53
CA ILE A 98 6.59 -4.13 7.24
C ILE A 98 5.54 -4.19 8.34
N VAL A 99 5.21 -5.41 8.81
CA VAL A 99 4.26 -5.62 9.90
C VAL A 99 4.79 -5.01 11.19
N GLU A 100 6.05 -5.26 11.53
CA GLU A 100 6.71 -4.71 12.71
C GLU A 100 6.73 -3.17 12.67
N MET A 101 7.05 -2.59 11.51
CA MET A 101 7.00 -1.14 11.32
C MET A 101 5.58 -0.59 11.52
N PHE A 102 4.57 -1.25 10.96
CA PHE A 102 3.18 -0.81 11.10
C PHE A 102 2.73 -0.80 12.56
N ILE A 103 3.01 -1.87 13.31
CA ILE A 103 2.71 -1.98 14.75
C ILE A 103 3.42 -0.87 15.52
N LYS A 104 4.73 -0.68 15.30
CA LYS A 104 5.52 0.37 15.97
C LYS A 104 4.98 1.79 15.72
N GLN A 105 4.50 2.08 14.51
CA GLN A 105 3.92 3.40 14.21
C GLN A 105 2.49 3.53 14.75
N TRP A 106 1.71 2.45 14.74
CA TRP A 106 0.39 2.39 15.33
C TRP A 106 0.43 2.73 16.83
N ASP A 107 1.31 2.07 17.58
CA ASP A 107 1.48 2.27 19.02
C ASP A 107 1.91 3.70 19.38
N LYS A 108 2.66 4.35 18.48
CA LYS A 108 3.08 5.75 18.62
C LYS A 108 2.01 6.76 18.21
N GLY A 109 0.87 6.32 17.67
CA GLY A 109 -0.15 7.20 17.10
C GLY A 109 0.30 7.88 15.80
N ASN A 110 1.37 7.41 15.17
CA ASN A 110 1.98 7.99 13.98
C ASN A 110 1.42 7.35 12.71
N PHE A 111 0.12 7.51 12.50
CA PHE A 111 -0.56 6.93 11.34
C PHE A 111 -1.46 7.95 10.66
N THR A 112 -1.82 7.66 9.42
CA THR A 112 -2.82 8.42 8.65
C THR A 112 -4.04 7.54 8.47
N GLN A 113 -5.22 8.06 8.81
CA GLN A 113 -6.48 7.37 8.61
C GLN A 113 -7.26 8.04 7.49
N TYR A 114 -7.83 7.25 6.59
CA TYR A 114 -8.77 7.69 5.58
C TYR A 114 -9.85 6.64 5.37
N LEU A 115 -11.01 7.08 4.88
CA LEU A 115 -12.08 6.18 4.47
C LEU A 115 -11.70 5.55 3.14
N TYR A 116 -11.72 4.22 3.06
CA TYR A 116 -11.39 3.48 1.83
C TYR A 116 -12.21 3.97 0.63
N GLU A 117 -13.50 4.24 0.83
CA GLU A 117 -14.42 4.77 -0.20
C GLU A 117 -13.96 6.11 -0.79
N LYS A 118 -13.23 6.93 -0.03
CA LYS A 118 -12.71 8.21 -0.50
C LYS A 118 -11.47 8.08 -1.36
N VAL A 119 -10.79 6.93 -1.29
CA VAL A 119 -9.50 6.71 -1.96
C VAL A 119 -9.54 5.64 -3.03
N ARG A 120 -10.51 4.73 -2.99
CA ARG A 120 -10.66 3.62 -3.94
C ARG A 120 -10.69 4.10 -5.40
N ASP A 121 -11.33 5.23 -5.65
CA ASP A 121 -11.58 5.70 -7.01
C ASP A 121 -10.41 6.52 -7.59
N PHE A 122 -9.31 6.70 -6.83
CA PHE A 122 -8.08 7.27 -7.37
C PHE A 122 -7.48 6.31 -8.42
N ARG A 123 -7.64 6.67 -9.70
CA ARG A 123 -7.07 5.93 -10.82
C ARG A 123 -5.58 6.19 -11.04
N VAL A 124 -5.05 7.21 -10.37
CA VAL A 124 -3.67 7.68 -10.52
C VAL A 124 -3.00 7.69 -9.16
N GLY A 125 -1.90 6.95 -9.02
CA GLY A 125 -1.18 6.79 -7.75
C GLY A 125 -0.63 8.12 -7.20
N SER A 126 -0.25 9.04 -8.08
CA SER A 126 0.20 10.40 -7.72
C SER A 126 -0.91 11.20 -7.03
N ALA A 127 -2.15 11.12 -7.53
CA ALA A 127 -3.30 11.80 -6.96
C ALA A 127 -3.66 11.24 -5.57
N PHE A 128 -3.64 9.91 -5.41
CA PHE A 128 -3.82 9.29 -4.10
C PHE A 128 -2.74 9.75 -3.11
N LYS A 129 -1.48 9.81 -3.56
CA LYS A 129 -0.39 10.20 -2.66
C LYS A 129 -0.43 11.67 -2.25
N LEU A 130 -0.85 12.57 -3.15
CA LEU A 130 -1.13 13.97 -2.81
C LEU A 130 -2.26 14.07 -1.77
N TYR A 131 -3.33 13.29 -1.93
CA TYR A 131 -4.41 13.22 -0.96
C TYR A 131 -3.91 12.78 0.43
N GLU A 132 -3.08 11.74 0.52
CA GLU A 132 -2.50 11.28 1.79
C GLU A 132 -1.69 12.39 2.48
N VAL A 133 -0.84 13.12 1.75
CA VAL A 133 0.01 14.18 2.33
C VAL A 133 -0.83 15.37 2.82
N LEU A 134 -1.85 15.76 2.06
CA LEU A 134 -2.79 16.80 2.49
C LEU A 134 -3.51 16.38 3.78
N LEU A 135 -3.97 15.13 3.84
CA LEU A 135 -4.67 14.60 5.01
C LEU A 135 -3.76 14.51 6.24
N GLN A 136 -2.51 14.11 6.06
CA GLN A 136 -1.49 14.14 7.12
C GLN A 136 -1.31 15.53 7.69
N HIS A 137 -1.24 16.55 6.83
CA HIS A 137 -1.11 17.94 7.26
C HIS A 137 -2.33 18.41 8.05
N LEU A 138 -3.54 18.15 7.55
CA LEU A 138 -4.78 18.52 8.24
C LEU A 138 -4.90 17.83 9.60
N THR A 139 -4.58 16.53 9.65
CA THR A 139 -4.62 15.73 10.89
C THR A 139 -3.61 16.23 11.91
N LYS A 140 -2.35 16.43 11.50
CA LYS A 140 -1.28 16.91 12.39
C LYS A 140 -1.62 18.27 13.01
N ASN A 141 -2.23 19.16 12.24
CA ASN A 141 -2.55 20.51 12.69
C ASN A 141 -3.98 20.65 13.26
N ARG A 142 -4.76 19.57 13.31
CA ARG A 142 -6.17 19.57 13.76
C ARG A 142 -7.03 20.59 13.01
N LEU A 143 -6.80 20.72 11.70
CA LEU A 143 -7.50 21.67 10.83
C LEU A 143 -8.62 20.98 10.05
N GLN A 144 -9.78 21.63 9.97
CA GLN A 144 -10.85 21.20 9.04
C GLN A 144 -10.54 21.62 7.59
N HIS A 145 -9.90 22.78 7.43
CA HIS A 145 -9.48 23.36 6.17
C HIS A 145 -8.09 23.95 6.35
N GLY A 146 -7.25 23.87 5.33
CA GLY A 146 -5.89 24.38 5.42
C GLY A 146 -5.29 24.60 4.04
N GLN A 147 -4.32 25.50 4.00
CA GLN A 147 -3.47 25.70 2.83
C GLN A 147 -2.07 25.20 3.16
N VAL A 148 -1.53 24.34 2.31
CA VAL A 148 -0.16 23.83 2.44
C VAL A 148 0.64 24.28 1.23
N LYS A 149 1.82 24.84 1.48
CA LYS A 149 2.80 25.16 0.43
C LYS A 149 3.83 24.04 0.38
N PHE A 150 3.94 23.40 -0.77
CA PHE A 150 5.00 22.43 -1.04
C PHE A 150 6.03 23.04 -1.99
N SER A 151 7.32 22.79 -1.76
CA SER A 151 8.35 23.13 -2.75
C SER A 151 8.32 22.09 -3.88
N VAL A 152 8.50 22.53 -5.13
CA VAL A 152 8.54 21.64 -6.30
C VAL A 152 9.64 20.58 -6.17
N GLU A 153 10.75 20.93 -5.53
CA GLU A 153 11.85 20.00 -5.27
C GLU A 153 11.46 18.90 -4.26
N MET A 154 10.71 19.24 -3.21
CA MET A 154 10.17 18.26 -2.27
C MET A 154 9.13 17.37 -2.96
N LEU A 155 8.26 17.98 -3.79
CA LEU A 155 7.34 17.20 -4.61
C LEU A 155 8.12 16.23 -5.53
N GLY A 156 9.23 16.66 -6.13
CA GLY A 156 10.04 15.84 -7.02
C GLY A 156 10.84 14.73 -6.34
N LYS A 157 11.33 14.96 -5.12
CA LYS A 157 12.02 13.94 -4.31
C LYS A 157 11.04 12.90 -3.75
N CYS A 158 9.83 13.32 -3.40
CA CYS A 158 8.77 12.42 -2.95
C CYS A 158 8.05 11.73 -4.13
N TRP A 159 8.04 12.35 -5.32
CA TRP A 159 7.25 11.93 -6.49
C TRP A 159 7.94 12.20 -7.84
N PRO A 160 8.97 11.42 -8.21
CA PRO A 160 9.62 11.57 -9.52
C PRO A 160 8.65 11.36 -10.70
N GLU A 161 7.62 10.52 -10.53
CA GLU A 161 6.62 10.20 -11.57
C GLU A 161 5.48 11.24 -11.64
N ALA A 162 5.10 11.88 -10.53
CA ALA A 162 4.01 12.86 -10.50
C ALA A 162 4.39 14.21 -11.15
N LEU A 163 5.69 14.56 -11.16
CA LEU A 163 6.17 15.76 -11.84
C LEU A 163 5.92 15.74 -13.35
N ILE A 164 5.93 14.55 -13.97
CA ILE A 164 5.64 14.39 -15.39
C ILE A 164 4.16 14.65 -15.67
N GLU A 165 3.27 14.29 -14.75
CA GLU A 165 1.83 14.46 -14.87
C GLU A 165 1.38 15.90 -14.59
N ILE A 166 1.93 16.56 -13.56
CA ILE A 166 1.64 17.96 -13.25
C ILE A 166 2.06 18.86 -14.43
N ARG A 167 3.21 18.58 -15.07
CA ARG A 167 3.64 19.30 -16.28
C ARG A 167 2.70 19.13 -17.48
N LYS A 168 1.91 18.06 -17.54
CA LYS A 168 0.94 17.84 -18.62
C LYS A 168 -0.43 18.46 -18.33
N MET A 169 -0.75 18.72 -17.06
CA MET A 169 -1.96 19.43 -16.66
C MET A 169 -1.80 20.96 -16.67
N VAL A 170 -0.55 21.45 -16.71
CA VAL A 170 -0.21 22.87 -16.84
C VAL A 170 0.38 23.12 -18.24
N ILE A 171 -0.42 22.88 -19.28
CA ILE A 171 -0.26 23.44 -20.64
C ILE A 171 -1.67 23.68 -21.19
#